data_AF-A0A7K0WVY8-F1
#
_entry.id   AF-A0A7K0WVY8-F1
#
_cell.length_a   1.000
_cell.length_b   1.000
_cell.length_c   1.000
_cell.angle_alpha   90.00
_cell.angle_beta   90.00
_cell.angle_gamma   90.00
#
_symmetry.space_group_name_H-M   'P 1'
#
loop_
_entity.id
_entity.type
_entity.pdbx_description
1 polymer ?
#
loop_
_entity_poly.entity_id
_entity_poly.type
_entity_poly.pdbx_seq_one_letter_code
_entity_poly.pdbx_strand_id
1 'polypeptide(L)'
;MSGLRQPDLSYVIPGWSENRWSDLLASLIKTDPDPMEQLIGVAPEDVRREVAVPGGTGRKSDRLDLLLAVGERQVATIEAKVLSDLGLDQLARYAKVFPDAERRYVLHLAALPVNPTTTPGWDELSWEAVLAAYSCSEHPWVAATATAWLRQLDTLVPAVDADTVWNDVPDDPPDFEFALRARIAWLSHHLDGMTLERDLIQSSGGGIWVLRFWSATAVPNLRVQVEVQEGMTAYEWRHDPDRRYRDRLKGPAPVVSLRLSDVDTSEDFDWGLLRRVFVEHVLDANGDPLPDWPWQLTPANPRHPVDRAAWKAMVEAGGPKWLGKGFGMAVATRAYRECLFGARMQLAPTLTLGEIRDELLRLEPLVLAMSATVDASAP
;
A
#
# COMPACT_ATOMS: atom_id res chain seq x y z
N MET A 1 -36.76 -6.10 -28.60
CA MET A 1 -36.42 -5.23 -27.45
C MET A 1 -35.21 -4.41 -27.86
N SER A 2 -35.37 -3.10 -28.02
CA SER A 2 -34.28 -2.20 -28.41
C SER A 2 -33.19 -2.25 -27.33
N GLY A 3 -31.96 -2.58 -27.73
CA GLY A 3 -30.80 -2.54 -26.85
C GLY A 3 -30.58 -1.13 -26.34
N LEU A 4 -31.11 -0.83 -25.16
CA LEU A 4 -30.76 0.39 -24.43
C LEU A 4 -29.26 0.32 -24.18
N ARG A 5 -28.53 1.24 -24.80
CA ARG A 5 -27.11 1.41 -24.57
C ARG A 5 -26.95 1.72 -23.08
N GLN A 6 -26.15 0.92 -22.38
CA GLN A 6 -25.90 1.15 -20.96
C GLN A 6 -25.32 2.55 -20.75
N PRO A 7 -25.63 3.21 -19.63
CA PRO A 7 -25.06 4.51 -19.32
C PRO A 7 -23.55 4.39 -19.18
N ASP A 8 -22.81 5.32 -19.77
CA ASP A 8 -21.38 5.44 -19.52
C ASP A 8 -21.16 6.20 -18.21
N LEU A 9 -20.70 5.48 -17.18
CA LEU A 9 -20.51 6.00 -15.84
C LEU A 9 -19.15 6.71 -15.65
N SER A 10 -18.21 6.57 -16.59
CA SER A 10 -16.87 7.16 -16.49
C SER A 10 -16.89 8.69 -16.33
N TYR A 11 -17.88 9.37 -16.91
CA TYR A 11 -18.07 10.81 -16.78
C TYR A 11 -18.64 11.25 -15.43
N VAL A 12 -19.34 10.35 -14.74
CA VAL A 12 -20.06 10.63 -13.49
C VAL A 12 -19.23 10.20 -12.28
N ILE A 13 -18.45 9.13 -12.43
CA ILE A 13 -17.68 8.48 -11.38
C ILE A 13 -16.27 8.19 -11.91
N PRO A 14 -15.40 9.21 -11.90
CA PRO A 14 -14.01 8.98 -12.26
C PRO A 14 -13.36 8.04 -11.23
N GLY A 15 -12.43 7.19 -11.68
CA GLY A 15 -11.76 6.22 -10.81
C GLY A 15 -10.99 6.85 -9.64
N TRP A 16 -10.54 8.09 -9.79
CA TRP A 16 -9.81 8.82 -8.75
C TRP A 16 -10.71 9.43 -7.66
N SER A 17 -12.05 9.36 -7.76
CA SER A 17 -12.97 10.00 -6.83
C SER A 17 -13.74 9.02 -5.95
N GLU A 18 -13.11 8.52 -4.89
CA GLU A 18 -13.70 7.55 -3.97
C GLU A 18 -15.03 7.99 -3.37
N ASN A 19 -15.20 9.28 -3.03
CA ASN A 19 -16.48 9.80 -2.54
C ASN A 19 -17.60 9.64 -3.56
N ARG A 20 -17.31 9.74 -4.88
CA ARG A 20 -18.32 9.51 -5.93
C ARG A 20 -18.68 8.03 -6.01
N TRP A 21 -17.71 7.15 -5.79
CA TRP A 21 -17.95 5.71 -5.72
C TRP A 21 -18.84 5.37 -4.52
N SER A 22 -18.48 5.80 -3.30
CA SER A 22 -19.29 5.54 -2.11
C SER A 22 -20.67 6.21 -2.16
N ASP A 23 -20.78 7.40 -2.76
CA ASP A 23 -22.07 8.09 -3.00
C ASP A 23 -23.01 7.30 -3.94
N LEU A 24 -22.48 6.76 -5.05
CA LEU A 24 -23.30 5.95 -5.93
C LEU A 24 -23.72 4.66 -5.22
N LEU A 25 -22.80 3.97 -4.54
CA LEU A 25 -23.13 2.77 -3.77
C LEU A 25 -24.25 3.03 -2.77
N ALA A 26 -24.18 4.12 -2.01
CA ALA A 26 -25.23 4.51 -1.09
C ALA A 26 -26.59 4.73 -1.80
N SER A 27 -26.58 5.23 -3.03
CA SER A 27 -27.80 5.41 -3.83
C SER A 27 -28.38 4.08 -4.31
N LEU A 28 -27.53 3.11 -4.66
CA LEU A 28 -27.95 1.75 -4.99
C LEU A 28 -28.57 1.06 -3.76
N ILE A 29 -27.91 1.11 -2.61
CA ILE A 29 -28.42 0.52 -1.35
C ILE A 29 -29.76 1.12 -0.94
N LYS A 30 -29.93 2.45 -1.04
CA LYS A 30 -31.20 3.10 -0.71
C LYS A 30 -32.34 2.74 -1.66
N THR A 31 -32.01 2.39 -2.90
CA THR A 31 -33.02 2.08 -3.93
C THR A 31 -33.41 0.62 -3.88
N ASP A 32 -32.45 -0.27 -3.64
CA ASP A 32 -32.65 -1.69 -3.45
C ASP A 32 -31.69 -2.23 -2.37
N PRO A 33 -32.16 -2.48 -1.14
CA PRO A 33 -31.32 -2.97 -0.05
C PRO A 33 -31.02 -4.47 -0.13
N ASP A 34 -31.78 -5.25 -0.91
CA ASP A 34 -31.73 -6.72 -0.91
C ASP A 34 -30.34 -7.28 -1.32
N PRO A 35 -29.64 -6.74 -2.33
CA PRO A 35 -28.30 -7.21 -2.66
C PRO A 35 -27.29 -6.98 -1.51
N MET A 36 -27.42 -5.88 -0.77
CA MET A 36 -26.58 -5.64 0.40
C MET A 36 -26.94 -6.58 1.54
N GLU A 37 -28.23 -6.85 1.77
CA GLU A 37 -28.67 -7.86 2.76
C GLU A 37 -27.99 -9.21 2.53
N GLN A 38 -27.90 -9.66 1.29
CA GLN A 38 -27.25 -10.94 0.96
C GLN A 38 -25.75 -10.94 1.32
N LEU A 39 -25.08 -9.79 1.19
CA LEU A 39 -23.66 -9.65 1.47
C LEU A 39 -23.37 -9.51 2.98
N ILE A 40 -24.19 -8.73 3.69
CA ILE A 40 -23.93 -8.40 5.11
C ILE A 40 -24.87 -9.11 6.09
N GLY A 41 -25.80 -9.92 5.60
CA GLY A 41 -26.77 -10.71 6.39
C GLY A 41 -27.93 -9.92 7.00
N VAL A 42 -28.12 -8.65 6.61
CA VAL A 42 -29.20 -7.80 7.12
C VAL A 42 -29.53 -6.67 6.15
N ALA A 43 -30.82 -6.49 5.83
CA ALA A 43 -31.28 -5.38 5.01
C ALA A 43 -31.14 -4.03 5.73
N PRO A 44 -30.34 -3.09 5.22
CA PRO A 44 -30.27 -1.74 5.79
C PRO A 44 -31.52 -0.92 5.47
N GLU A 45 -32.02 -0.16 6.45
CA GLU A 45 -33.13 0.79 6.29
C GLU A 45 -32.64 2.23 6.10
N ASP A 46 -31.47 2.55 6.66
CA ASP A 46 -30.83 3.86 6.55
C ASP A 46 -29.37 3.72 6.11
N VAL A 47 -28.93 4.66 5.28
CA VAL A 47 -27.56 4.75 4.74
C VAL A 47 -27.08 6.18 4.91
N ARG A 48 -26.15 6.35 5.86
CA ARG A 48 -25.51 7.63 6.16
C ARG A 48 -24.15 7.66 5.48
N ARG A 49 -23.86 8.80 4.84
CA ARG A 49 -22.64 9.01 4.05
C ARG A 49 -21.74 10.03 4.73
N GLU A 50 -20.43 9.92 4.52
CA GLU A 50 -19.42 10.85 5.03
C GLU A 50 -19.63 11.17 6.53
N VAL A 51 -19.78 10.13 7.35
CA VAL A 51 -20.15 10.25 8.76
C VAL A 51 -18.98 10.82 9.54
N ALA A 52 -19.18 11.99 10.13
CA ALA A 52 -18.16 12.66 10.91
C ALA A 52 -17.79 11.84 12.16
N VAL A 53 -16.49 11.67 12.39
CA VAL A 53 -15.93 11.04 13.58
C VAL A 53 -15.73 12.11 14.66
N PRO A 54 -16.43 12.04 15.81
CA PRO A 54 -16.29 13.01 16.90
C PRO A 54 -14.85 13.07 17.42
N GLY A 55 -14.34 14.27 17.67
CA GLY A 55 -12.95 14.50 18.09
C GLY A 55 -11.93 14.49 16.96
N GLY A 56 -12.34 14.22 15.72
CA GLY A 56 -11.53 14.50 14.53
C GLY A 56 -11.34 15.99 14.30
N THR A 57 -10.38 16.37 13.46
CA THR A 57 -10.09 17.78 13.14
C THR A 57 -11.15 18.42 12.23
N GLY A 58 -12.23 17.69 11.92
CA GLY A 58 -13.24 18.08 10.94
C GLY A 58 -12.78 17.96 9.49
N ARG A 59 -11.60 17.39 9.24
CA ARG A 59 -11.08 17.16 7.88
C ARG A 59 -11.91 16.09 7.18
N LYS A 60 -12.00 16.18 5.84
CA LYS A 60 -12.69 15.18 5.03
C LYS A 60 -12.11 13.78 5.20
N SER A 61 -10.79 13.67 5.40
CA SER A 61 -10.07 12.42 5.70
C SER A 61 -10.47 11.75 7.03
N ASP A 62 -11.23 12.44 7.88
CA ASP A 62 -11.60 11.94 9.19
C ASP A 62 -13.01 11.31 9.19
N ARG A 63 -13.69 11.25 8.04
CA ARG A 63 -15.07 10.78 7.92
C ARG A 63 -15.12 9.34 7.45
N LEU A 64 -15.96 8.52 8.08
CA LEU A 64 -16.30 7.20 7.58
C LEU A 64 -17.16 7.34 6.31
N ASP A 65 -16.88 6.55 5.28
CA ASP A 65 -17.62 6.64 4.03
C ASP A 65 -19.09 6.29 4.19
N LEU A 66 -19.42 5.10 4.71
CA LEU A 66 -20.80 4.65 4.89
C LEU A 66 -21.05 4.05 6.28
N LEU A 67 -22.16 4.43 6.89
CA LEU A 67 -22.77 3.77 8.04
C LEU A 67 -24.16 3.28 7.66
N LEU A 68 -24.38 1.97 7.79
CA LEU A 68 -25.65 1.30 7.53
C LEU A 68 -26.39 1.06 8.85
N ALA A 69 -27.70 1.29 8.88
CA ALA A 69 -28.51 1.12 10.08
C ALA A 69 -29.90 0.52 9.80
N VAL A 70 -30.48 -0.08 10.84
CA VAL A 70 -31.88 -0.57 10.92
C VAL A 70 -32.49 0.03 12.18
N GLY A 71 -33.43 0.96 12.03
CA GLY A 71 -33.81 1.87 13.12
C GLY A 71 -32.60 2.58 13.75
N GLU A 72 -32.40 2.41 15.06
CA GLU A 72 -31.24 2.97 15.80
C GLU A 72 -30.01 2.04 15.79
N ARG A 73 -30.16 0.80 15.33
CA ARG A 73 -29.11 -0.23 15.36
C ARG A 73 -28.15 -0.04 14.19
N GLN A 74 -26.86 0.07 14.49
CA GLN A 74 -25.79 0.18 13.49
C GLN A 74 -25.39 -1.21 13.00
N VAL A 75 -25.70 -1.55 11.76
CA VAL A 75 -25.51 -2.90 11.24
C VAL A 75 -24.15 -3.08 10.55
N ALA A 76 -23.65 -2.04 9.88
CA ALA A 76 -22.32 -2.10 9.27
C ALA A 76 -21.67 -0.72 9.11
N THR A 77 -20.35 -0.66 9.28
CA THR A 77 -19.52 0.43 8.77
C THR A 77 -18.76 -0.02 7.53
N ILE A 78 -18.71 0.82 6.49
CA ILE A 78 -17.95 0.52 5.27
C ILE A 78 -17.01 1.70 5.00
N GLU A 79 -15.72 1.42 4.88
CA GLU A 79 -14.71 2.33 4.32
C GLU A 79 -14.41 1.86 2.89
N ALA A 80 -14.54 2.77 1.92
CA ALA A 80 -14.45 2.46 0.50
C ALA A 80 -13.13 2.94 -0.10
N LYS A 81 -12.45 2.05 -0.81
CA LYS A 81 -11.16 2.27 -1.46
C LYS A 81 -11.25 1.89 -2.92
N VAL A 82 -10.67 2.73 -3.77
CA VAL A 82 -10.51 2.49 -5.20
C VAL A 82 -9.05 2.70 -5.55
N LEU A 83 -8.52 3.84 -5.12
CA LEU A 83 -7.14 4.22 -5.35
C LEU A 83 -6.44 4.57 -4.05
N SER A 84 -7.05 5.20 -3.05
CA SER A 84 -6.34 5.48 -1.80
C SER A 84 -6.06 4.19 -0.99
N ASP A 85 -5.08 4.28 -0.09
CA ASP A 85 -4.92 3.28 0.96
C ASP A 85 -5.70 3.69 2.22
N LEU A 86 -5.64 2.82 3.23
CA LEU A 86 -5.99 3.15 4.59
C LEU A 86 -4.96 4.10 5.19
N GLY A 87 -5.45 5.20 5.75
CA GLY A 87 -4.62 6.06 6.59
C GLY A 87 -4.24 5.35 7.88
N LEU A 88 -3.14 5.79 8.50
CA LEU A 88 -2.73 5.31 9.81
C LEU A 88 -3.88 5.43 10.82
N ASP A 89 -4.08 4.36 11.59
CA ASP A 89 -5.12 4.23 12.63
C ASP A 89 -6.54 4.51 12.15
N GLN A 90 -6.78 4.59 10.83
CA GLN A 90 -8.06 5.00 10.28
C GLN A 90 -9.17 4.03 10.71
N LEU A 91 -8.93 2.74 10.51
CA LEU A 91 -9.87 1.68 10.91
C LEU A 91 -10.04 1.60 12.42
N ALA A 92 -8.94 1.71 13.19
CA ALA A 92 -8.99 1.69 14.65
C ALA A 92 -9.80 2.85 15.23
N ARG A 93 -9.68 4.05 14.64
CA ARG A 93 -10.49 5.22 14.98
C ARG A 93 -11.96 4.98 14.73
N TYR A 94 -12.32 4.42 13.57
CA TYR A 94 -13.71 4.12 13.25
C TYR A 94 -14.29 3.06 14.19
N ALA A 95 -13.54 2.01 14.50
CA ALA A 95 -13.96 0.99 15.46
C ALA A 95 -14.24 1.59 16.85
N LYS A 96 -13.43 2.57 17.28
CA LYS A 96 -13.65 3.29 18.54
C LYS A 96 -14.90 4.18 18.54
N VAL A 97 -15.24 4.79 17.41
CA VAL A 97 -16.36 5.73 17.29
C VAL A 97 -17.69 5.03 17.00
N PHE A 98 -17.64 3.91 16.30
CA PHE A 98 -18.80 3.06 16.01
C PHE A 98 -18.59 1.69 16.67
N PRO A 99 -18.51 1.62 18.02
CA PRO A 99 -18.23 0.37 18.73
C PRO A 99 -19.38 -0.64 18.58
N ASP A 100 -20.60 -0.13 18.42
CA ASP A 100 -21.82 -0.94 18.34
C ASP A 100 -22.15 -1.41 16.91
N ALA A 101 -21.32 -1.05 15.91
CA ALA A 101 -21.47 -1.59 14.57
C ALA A 101 -21.20 -3.09 14.58
N GLU A 102 -22.19 -3.87 14.17
CA GLU A 102 -22.13 -5.34 14.20
C GLU A 102 -21.06 -5.89 13.24
N ARG A 103 -20.90 -5.23 12.08
CA ARG A 103 -19.92 -5.59 11.06
C ARG A 103 -19.14 -4.38 10.60
N ARG A 104 -17.91 -4.60 10.14
CA ARG A 104 -17.05 -3.54 9.60
C ARG A 104 -16.35 -4.07 8.37
N TYR A 105 -16.46 -3.35 7.26
CA TYR A 105 -15.91 -3.78 5.98
C TYR A 105 -14.98 -2.73 5.40
N VAL A 106 -13.86 -3.18 4.85
CA VAL A 106 -13.09 -2.41 3.87
C VAL A 106 -13.52 -2.88 2.48
N LEU A 107 -14.15 -1.97 1.74
CA LEU A 107 -14.57 -2.20 0.36
C LEU A 107 -13.46 -1.76 -0.58
N HIS A 108 -12.81 -2.67 -1.31
CA HIS A 108 -11.71 -2.34 -2.23
C HIS A 108 -11.85 -3.04 -3.57
N LEU A 109 -10.96 -2.72 -4.52
CA LEU A 109 -10.90 -3.45 -5.79
C LEU A 109 -10.21 -4.81 -5.56
N ALA A 110 -10.72 -5.88 -6.18
CA ALA A 110 -10.10 -7.20 -6.05
C ALA A 110 -8.67 -7.22 -6.61
N ALA A 111 -8.44 -6.50 -7.71
CA ALA A 111 -7.11 -6.40 -8.33
C ALA A 111 -6.14 -5.46 -7.58
N LEU A 112 -6.64 -4.59 -6.71
CA LEU A 112 -5.84 -3.65 -5.89
C LEU A 112 -6.22 -3.82 -4.42
N PRO A 113 -5.83 -4.95 -3.80
CA PRO A 113 -6.23 -5.23 -2.44
C PRO A 113 -5.60 -4.26 -1.46
N VAL A 114 -6.40 -3.87 -0.48
CA VAL A 114 -6.01 -3.10 0.69
C VAL A 114 -5.88 -4.08 1.84
N ASN A 115 -4.86 -3.97 2.67
CA ASN A 115 -4.67 -4.91 3.77
C ASN A 115 -5.35 -4.42 5.07
N PRO A 116 -6.53 -4.95 5.47
CA PRO A 116 -7.15 -4.60 6.74
C PRO A 116 -6.54 -5.34 7.93
N THR A 117 -5.66 -6.33 7.74
CA THR A 117 -5.21 -7.24 8.82
C THR A 117 -4.44 -6.52 9.92
N THR A 118 -3.98 -5.29 9.69
CA THR A 118 -3.37 -4.44 10.71
C THR A 118 -4.39 -3.90 11.72
N THR A 119 -5.70 -4.06 11.50
CA THR A 119 -6.75 -3.70 12.46
C THR A 119 -7.77 -4.83 12.61
N PRO A 120 -7.70 -5.61 13.71
CA PRO A 120 -8.64 -6.69 13.97
C PRO A 120 -10.10 -6.24 13.91
N GLY A 121 -10.97 -7.10 13.37
CA GLY A 121 -12.42 -6.89 13.35
C GLY A 121 -12.94 -6.12 12.14
N TRP A 122 -12.15 -6.00 11.07
CA TRP A 122 -12.57 -5.53 9.76
C TRP A 122 -12.47 -6.67 8.74
N ASP A 123 -13.57 -6.93 8.04
CA ASP A 123 -13.65 -7.90 6.96
C ASP A 123 -13.41 -7.23 5.60
N GLU A 124 -13.04 -8.01 4.60
CA GLU A 124 -12.86 -7.56 3.22
C GLU A 124 -14.15 -7.70 2.42
N LEU A 125 -14.41 -6.73 1.54
CA LEU A 125 -15.46 -6.78 0.54
C LEU A 125 -14.90 -6.21 -0.77
N SER A 126 -15.22 -6.81 -1.91
CA SER A 126 -14.75 -6.28 -3.20
C SER A 126 -15.84 -5.51 -3.95
N TRP A 127 -15.45 -4.46 -4.66
CA TRP A 127 -16.35 -3.74 -5.57
C TRP A 127 -16.96 -4.70 -6.59
N GLU A 128 -16.17 -5.63 -7.10
CA GLU A 128 -16.61 -6.66 -8.04
C GLU A 128 -17.73 -7.51 -7.43
N ALA A 129 -17.59 -7.98 -6.18
CA ALA A 129 -18.62 -8.78 -5.52
C ALA A 129 -19.89 -7.96 -5.23
N VAL A 130 -19.73 -6.72 -4.75
CA VAL A 130 -20.86 -5.81 -4.49
C VAL A 130 -21.63 -5.54 -5.77
N LEU A 131 -20.95 -5.12 -6.83
CA LEU A 131 -21.60 -4.76 -8.08
C LEU A 131 -22.17 -5.98 -8.80
N ALA A 132 -21.55 -7.16 -8.67
CA ALA A 132 -22.13 -8.40 -9.17
C ALA A 132 -23.47 -8.71 -8.49
N ALA A 133 -23.56 -8.61 -7.15
CA ALA A 133 -24.81 -8.77 -6.43
C ALA A 133 -25.87 -7.76 -6.90
N TYR A 134 -25.49 -6.48 -7.02
CA TYR A 134 -26.38 -5.42 -7.48
C TYR A 134 -26.80 -5.55 -8.95
N SER A 135 -26.00 -6.19 -9.80
CA SER A 135 -26.35 -6.45 -11.20
C SER A 135 -27.53 -7.42 -11.35
N CYS A 136 -27.80 -8.22 -10.31
CA CYS A 136 -28.93 -9.15 -10.23
C CYS A 136 -30.17 -8.55 -9.57
N SER A 137 -30.15 -7.27 -9.21
CA SER A 137 -31.29 -6.54 -8.63
C SER A 137 -32.55 -6.64 -9.49
N GLU A 138 -33.71 -6.80 -8.86
CA GLU A 138 -35.00 -6.72 -9.55
C GLU A 138 -35.34 -5.29 -9.98
N HIS A 139 -34.69 -4.28 -9.40
CA HIS A 139 -34.88 -2.88 -9.76
C HIS A 139 -34.08 -2.52 -11.03
N PRO A 140 -34.71 -2.23 -12.18
CA PRO A 140 -34.01 -2.16 -13.48
C PRO A 140 -32.91 -1.11 -13.55
N TRP A 141 -33.08 0.05 -12.90
CA TRP A 141 -32.05 1.08 -12.84
C TRP A 141 -30.82 0.63 -12.03
N VAL A 142 -31.03 -0.10 -10.94
CA VAL A 142 -29.96 -0.58 -10.07
C VAL A 142 -29.13 -1.61 -10.84
N ALA A 143 -29.80 -2.63 -11.40
CA ALA A 143 -29.15 -3.67 -12.20
C ALA A 143 -28.38 -3.10 -13.40
N ALA A 144 -29.00 -2.18 -14.16
CA ALA A 144 -28.35 -1.56 -15.31
C ALA A 144 -27.14 -0.70 -14.92
N THR A 145 -27.23 0.04 -13.81
CA THR A 145 -26.13 0.88 -13.30
C THR A 145 -24.99 0.01 -12.79
N ALA A 146 -25.26 -1.01 -11.98
CA ALA A 146 -24.24 -1.91 -11.47
C ALA A 146 -23.54 -2.68 -12.60
N THR A 147 -24.29 -3.12 -13.62
CA THR A 147 -23.69 -3.77 -14.81
C THR A 147 -22.78 -2.80 -15.59
N ALA A 148 -23.19 -1.55 -15.76
CA ALA A 148 -22.36 -0.54 -16.42
C ALA A 148 -21.08 -0.25 -15.62
N TRP A 149 -21.21 -0.22 -14.30
CA TRP A 149 -20.11 0.04 -13.39
C TRP A 149 -19.10 -1.11 -13.33
N LEU A 150 -19.58 -2.37 -13.33
CA LEU A 150 -18.73 -3.55 -13.49
C LEU A 150 -17.90 -3.49 -14.77
N ARG A 151 -18.51 -3.12 -15.90
CA ARG A 151 -17.78 -2.97 -17.17
C ARG A 151 -16.72 -1.85 -17.12
N GLN A 152 -16.97 -0.80 -16.33
CA GLN A 152 -15.99 0.26 -16.13
C GLN A 152 -14.78 -0.26 -15.34
N LEU A 153 -14.97 -1.17 -14.39
CA LEU A 153 -13.86 -1.75 -13.61
C LEU A 153 -12.83 -2.44 -14.50
N ASP A 154 -13.27 -3.22 -15.49
CA ASP A 154 -12.41 -3.89 -16.47
C ASP A 154 -11.49 -2.92 -17.24
N THR A 155 -11.92 -1.65 -17.36
CA THR A 155 -11.16 -0.60 -18.04
C THR A 155 -10.40 0.32 -17.10
N LEU A 156 -10.71 0.29 -15.80
CA LEU A 156 -10.17 1.21 -14.82
C LEU A 156 -8.79 0.77 -14.32
N VAL A 157 -8.67 -0.50 -13.96
CA VAL A 157 -7.38 -1.08 -13.56
C VAL A 157 -6.79 -1.77 -14.78
N PRO A 158 -5.62 -1.32 -15.28
CA PRO A 158 -5.01 -1.96 -16.44
C PRO A 158 -4.65 -3.41 -16.08
N ALA A 159 -5.00 -4.33 -16.97
CA ALA A 159 -4.52 -5.70 -16.87
C ALA A 159 -2.99 -5.70 -17.01
N VAL A 160 -2.32 -6.39 -16.09
CA VAL A 160 -0.87 -6.55 -16.09
C VAL A 160 -0.51 -8.03 -15.92
N ASP A 161 0.61 -8.41 -16.50
CA ASP A 161 1.14 -9.77 -16.51
C ASP A 161 2.67 -9.78 -16.42
N ALA A 162 3.27 -10.96 -16.51
CA ALA A 162 4.72 -11.12 -16.42
C ALA A 162 5.48 -10.40 -17.53
N ASP A 163 4.88 -10.18 -18.70
CA ASP A 163 5.51 -9.53 -19.86
C ASP A 163 5.35 -8.00 -19.84
N THR A 164 4.53 -7.48 -18.91
CA THR A 164 4.28 -6.05 -18.76
C THR A 164 5.56 -5.33 -18.34
N VAL A 165 5.98 -4.33 -19.12
CA VAL A 165 7.15 -3.51 -18.82
C VAL A 165 6.83 -2.49 -17.73
N TRP A 166 7.73 -2.35 -16.77
CA TRP A 166 7.55 -1.48 -15.60
C TRP A 166 7.20 -0.04 -15.99
N ASN A 167 8.00 0.58 -16.87
CA ASN A 167 7.78 1.96 -17.25
C ASN A 167 6.81 2.17 -18.43
N ASP A 168 6.18 1.12 -18.96
CA ASP A 168 5.16 1.28 -20.01
C ASP A 168 3.81 1.67 -19.41
N VAL A 169 3.75 2.92 -18.95
CA VAL A 169 2.59 3.51 -18.27
C VAL A 169 1.85 4.51 -19.17
N PRO A 170 0.55 4.72 -18.94
CA PRO A 170 -0.22 5.80 -19.56
C PRO A 170 0.36 7.18 -19.23
N ASP A 171 0.03 8.17 -20.08
CA ASP A 171 0.50 9.56 -19.88
C ASP A 171 -0.55 10.46 -19.18
N ASP A 172 -1.69 9.88 -18.80
CA ASP A 172 -2.72 10.51 -17.99
C ASP A 172 -2.45 10.24 -16.49
N PRO A 173 -2.49 11.25 -15.58
CA PRO A 173 -2.09 11.05 -14.20
C PRO A 173 -2.93 9.99 -13.45
N PRO A 174 -4.28 10.03 -13.44
CA PRO A 174 -5.09 8.96 -12.86
C PRO A 174 -4.75 7.55 -13.38
N ASP A 175 -4.68 7.38 -14.69
CA ASP A 175 -4.40 6.07 -15.30
C ASP A 175 -2.97 5.60 -15.00
N PHE A 176 -2.01 6.52 -14.90
CA PHE A 176 -0.66 6.27 -14.42
C PHE A 176 -0.64 5.74 -12.99
N GLU A 177 -1.43 6.31 -12.07
CA GLU A 177 -1.49 5.83 -10.68
C GLU A 177 -2.05 4.40 -10.61
N PHE A 178 -3.13 4.11 -11.35
CA PHE A 178 -3.69 2.76 -11.45
C PHE A 178 -2.68 1.77 -12.06
N ALA A 179 -1.96 2.20 -13.10
CA ALA A 179 -0.94 1.38 -13.77
C ALA A 179 0.21 1.01 -12.83
N LEU A 180 0.68 1.93 -12.00
CA LEU A 180 1.74 1.64 -11.02
C LEU A 180 1.26 0.70 -9.92
N ARG A 181 0.06 0.92 -9.39
CA ARG A 181 -0.49 0.08 -8.32
C ARG A 181 -0.80 -1.33 -8.80
N ALA A 182 -1.35 -1.48 -10.01
CA ALA A 182 -1.59 -2.77 -10.61
C ALA A 182 -0.30 -3.60 -10.70
N ARG A 183 0.83 -2.96 -11.04
CA ARG A 183 2.15 -3.61 -11.09
C ARG A 183 2.64 -4.05 -9.70
N ILE A 184 2.54 -3.20 -8.68
CA ILE A 184 2.93 -3.57 -7.31
C ILE A 184 2.03 -4.67 -6.75
N ALA A 185 0.71 -4.58 -6.97
CA ALA A 185 -0.24 -5.61 -6.57
C ALA A 185 0.02 -6.94 -7.29
N TRP A 186 0.32 -6.90 -8.59
CA TRP A 186 0.71 -8.09 -9.34
C TRP A 186 1.97 -8.72 -8.75
N LEU A 187 3.00 -7.93 -8.45
CA LEU A 187 4.22 -8.43 -7.80
C LEU A 187 3.90 -9.09 -6.46
N SER A 188 3.05 -8.48 -5.62
CA SER A 188 2.71 -9.07 -4.31
C SER A 188 2.02 -10.44 -4.41
N HIS A 189 1.26 -10.66 -5.49
CA HIS A 189 0.52 -11.90 -5.73
C HIS A 189 1.35 -12.98 -6.41
N HIS A 190 2.45 -12.62 -7.06
CA HIS A 190 3.25 -13.53 -7.89
C HIS A 190 4.62 -13.86 -7.30
N LEU A 191 4.87 -13.56 -6.03
CA LEU A 191 6.06 -14.03 -5.30
C LEU A 191 5.88 -15.45 -4.76
N ASP A 192 5.31 -16.36 -5.56
CA ASP A 192 5.15 -17.76 -5.16
C ASP A 192 6.50 -18.42 -4.91
N GLY A 193 6.58 -19.25 -3.88
CA GLY A 193 7.81 -19.91 -3.45
C GLY A 193 8.63 -19.13 -2.42
N MET A 194 8.31 -17.86 -2.17
CA MET A 194 8.88 -17.10 -1.06
C MET A 194 8.30 -17.59 0.28
N THR A 195 9.18 -17.84 1.25
CA THR A 195 8.86 -18.27 2.61
C THR A 195 8.73 -17.12 3.60
N LEU A 196 9.23 -15.93 3.24
CA LEU A 196 9.14 -14.71 4.04
C LEU A 196 7.70 -14.26 4.23
N GLU A 197 7.42 -13.65 5.38
CA GLU A 197 6.18 -12.90 5.59
C GLU A 197 6.12 -11.73 4.61
N ARG A 198 4.91 -11.39 4.14
CA ARG A 198 4.72 -10.34 3.14
C ARG A 198 3.39 -9.62 3.30
N ASP A 199 3.37 -8.36 2.90
CA ASP A 199 2.15 -7.58 2.78
C ASP A 199 2.28 -6.43 1.75
N LEU A 200 1.14 -5.80 1.48
CA LEU A 200 1.02 -4.61 0.65
C LEU A 200 0.39 -3.51 1.49
N ILE A 201 1.12 -2.41 1.70
CA ILE A 201 0.66 -1.28 2.51
C ILE A 201 1.19 0.06 1.95
N GLN A 202 0.66 1.17 2.45
CA GLN A 202 1.26 2.48 2.28
C GLN A 202 2.58 2.60 3.08
N SER A 203 3.65 3.10 2.46
CA SER A 203 4.94 3.30 3.13
C SER A 203 4.82 4.31 4.28
N SER A 204 5.40 3.96 5.44
CA SER A 204 5.57 4.86 6.59
C SER A 204 6.42 6.11 6.24
N GLY A 205 7.25 6.02 5.18
CA GLY A 205 8.02 7.13 4.63
C GLY A 205 7.21 8.12 3.76
N GLY A 206 5.95 7.78 3.48
CA GLY A 206 4.96 8.64 2.84
C GLY A 206 4.35 8.07 1.56
N GLY A 207 3.01 8.22 1.44
CA GLY A 207 2.26 8.35 0.19
C GLY A 207 2.12 7.14 -0.74
N ILE A 208 3.16 6.32 -0.86
CA ILE A 208 3.36 5.35 -1.94
C ILE A 208 3.03 3.95 -1.44
N TRP A 209 2.43 3.12 -2.29
CA TRP A 209 2.22 1.70 -2.00
C TRP A 209 3.54 0.94 -2.07
N VAL A 210 3.78 0.10 -1.07
CA VAL A 210 4.97 -0.72 -0.99
C VAL A 210 4.59 -2.17 -0.77
N LEU A 211 5.18 -3.02 -1.59
CA LEU A 211 5.30 -4.44 -1.29
C LEU A 211 6.42 -4.60 -0.26
N ARG A 212 6.10 -5.21 0.87
CA ARG A 212 7.08 -5.57 1.88
C ARG A 212 7.17 -7.07 2.00
N PHE A 213 8.38 -7.54 2.24
CA PHE A 213 8.61 -8.89 2.72
C PHE A 213 9.74 -8.90 3.75
N TRP A 214 9.63 -9.75 4.77
CA TRP A 214 10.52 -9.71 5.91
C TRP A 214 10.70 -11.06 6.60
N SER A 215 11.79 -11.14 7.35
CA SER A 215 12.03 -12.14 8.39
C SER A 215 12.01 -11.47 9.75
N ALA A 216 11.25 -12.01 10.69
CA ALA A 216 11.36 -11.64 12.10
C ALA A 216 12.74 -12.06 12.63
N THR A 217 13.22 -11.34 13.66
CA THR A 217 14.48 -11.67 14.34
C THR A 217 14.20 -12.03 15.81
N ALA A 218 15.19 -12.61 16.48
CA ALA A 218 15.18 -12.88 17.91
C ALA A 218 15.16 -11.59 18.76
N VAL A 219 15.56 -10.46 18.18
CA VAL A 219 15.46 -9.14 18.83
C VAL A 219 14.02 -8.64 18.72
N PRO A 220 13.33 -8.38 19.85
CA PRO A 220 11.95 -7.92 19.82
C PRO A 220 11.75 -6.69 18.93
N ASN A 221 10.67 -6.71 18.14
CA ASN A 221 10.26 -5.64 17.23
C ASN A 221 11.27 -5.28 16.11
N LEU A 222 12.38 -6.01 15.99
CA LEU A 222 13.35 -5.85 14.92
C LEU A 222 13.11 -6.92 13.85
N ARG A 223 13.08 -6.49 12.60
CA ARG A 223 13.00 -7.36 11.42
C ARG A 223 13.98 -6.95 10.34
N VAL A 224 14.44 -7.93 9.57
CA VAL A 224 15.11 -7.69 8.29
C VAL A 224 14.04 -7.65 7.21
N GLN A 225 13.97 -6.57 6.46
CA GLN A 225 12.87 -6.30 5.54
C GLN A 225 13.38 -5.73 4.21
N VAL A 226 12.67 -6.09 3.14
CA VAL A 226 12.72 -5.36 1.87
C VAL A 226 11.44 -4.54 1.69
N GLU A 227 11.56 -3.25 1.34
CA GLU A 227 10.44 -2.45 0.82
C GLU A 227 10.65 -2.17 -0.67
N VAL A 228 9.74 -2.64 -1.52
CA VAL A 228 9.75 -2.34 -2.95
C VAL A 228 8.90 -1.10 -3.20
N GLN A 229 9.56 -0.02 -3.63
CA GLN A 229 8.90 1.27 -3.91
C GLN A 229 8.78 1.49 -5.42
N GLU A 230 7.76 2.23 -5.85
CA GLU A 230 7.50 2.55 -7.26
C GLU A 230 8.55 3.45 -7.94
N GLY A 231 9.56 3.91 -7.18
CA GLY A 231 10.73 4.62 -7.73
C GLY A 231 10.55 6.13 -8.00
N MET A 232 9.33 6.67 -7.84
CA MET A 232 9.03 8.10 -7.96
C MET A 232 8.49 8.72 -6.67
N THR A 233 9.03 9.86 -6.28
CA THR A 233 8.51 10.71 -5.21
C THR A 233 7.24 11.44 -5.65
N ALA A 234 6.34 11.82 -4.74
CA ALA A 234 5.12 12.56 -5.05
C ALA A 234 5.34 13.88 -5.86
N TYR A 235 6.54 14.46 -5.82
CA TYR A 235 6.90 15.61 -6.66
C TYR A 235 7.17 15.25 -8.12
N GLU A 236 7.73 14.05 -8.35
CA GLU A 236 7.99 13.52 -9.69
C GLU A 236 6.69 13.10 -10.38
N TRP A 237 5.56 12.99 -9.66
CA TRP A 237 4.24 12.65 -10.21
C TRP A 237 3.55 13.82 -10.92
N ARG A 238 4.08 15.06 -10.81
CA ARG A 238 3.48 16.21 -11.49
C ARG A 238 3.56 16.04 -13.01
N HIS A 239 2.46 16.32 -13.70
CA HIS A 239 2.42 16.33 -15.16
C HIS A 239 3.48 17.28 -15.71
N ASP A 240 4.27 16.79 -16.68
CA ASP A 240 5.27 17.57 -17.41
C ASP A 240 4.86 17.53 -18.88
N PRO A 241 4.44 18.68 -19.47
CA PRO A 241 3.97 18.70 -20.85
C PRO A 241 5.06 18.35 -21.87
N ASP A 242 6.34 18.44 -21.48
CA ASP A 242 7.47 18.19 -22.38
C ASP A 242 8.02 16.76 -22.24
N ARG A 243 7.57 16.00 -21.23
CA ARG A 243 8.09 14.67 -20.92
C ARG A 243 7.01 13.73 -20.40
N ARG A 244 6.79 12.65 -21.16
CA ARG A 244 5.85 11.59 -20.80
C ARG A 244 6.26 10.88 -19.51
N TYR A 245 5.30 10.35 -18.76
CA TYR A 245 5.58 9.59 -17.53
C TYR A 245 6.54 8.42 -17.76
N ARG A 246 6.36 7.65 -18.84
CA ARG A 246 7.24 6.53 -19.22
C ARG A 246 8.72 6.90 -19.36
N ASP A 247 9.00 8.14 -19.77
CA ASP A 247 10.35 8.66 -20.02
C ASP A 247 11.00 9.24 -18.74
N ARG A 248 10.25 9.28 -17.64
CA ARG A 248 10.64 9.84 -16.34
C ARG A 248 10.64 8.81 -15.22
N LEU A 249 9.76 7.83 -15.33
CA LEU A 249 9.59 6.75 -14.37
C LEU A 249 10.88 5.94 -14.27
N LYS A 250 11.44 5.95 -13.07
CA LYS A 250 12.55 5.06 -12.69
C LYS A 250 12.00 3.66 -12.48
N GLY A 251 12.88 2.66 -12.50
CA GLY A 251 12.46 1.32 -12.13
C GLY A 251 12.02 1.23 -10.66
N PRO A 252 11.50 0.08 -10.24
CA PRO A 252 11.20 -0.14 -8.84
C PRO A 252 12.49 -0.06 -8.01
N ALA A 253 12.35 0.43 -6.79
CA ALA A 253 13.46 0.68 -5.87
C ALA A 253 13.31 -0.16 -4.60
N PRO A 254 13.79 -1.42 -4.61
CA PRO A 254 13.90 -2.23 -3.40
C PRO A 254 14.82 -1.57 -2.36
N VAL A 255 14.40 -1.56 -1.11
CA VAL A 255 15.19 -1.10 0.04
C VAL A 255 15.36 -2.27 1.01
N VAL A 256 16.54 -2.88 1.02
CA VAL A 256 16.91 -3.91 2.00
C VAL A 256 17.33 -3.20 3.28
N SER A 257 16.78 -3.58 4.43
CA SER A 257 16.88 -2.77 5.65
C SER A 257 16.67 -3.55 6.94
N LEU A 258 17.11 -2.94 8.04
CA LEU A 258 16.63 -3.27 9.37
C LEU A 258 15.48 -2.33 9.73
N ARG A 259 14.37 -2.87 10.21
CA ARG A 259 13.22 -2.11 10.68
C ARG A 259 12.94 -2.43 12.14
N LEU A 260 12.91 -1.39 12.96
CA LEU A 260 12.56 -1.43 14.36
C LEU A 260 11.19 -0.77 14.56
N SER A 261 10.24 -1.54 15.07
CA SER A 261 8.86 -1.12 15.31
C SER A 261 8.58 -0.88 16.81
N ASP A 262 7.44 -0.27 17.13
CA ASP A 262 7.00 0.07 18.50
C ASP A 262 8.01 0.95 19.27
N VAL A 263 8.58 1.93 18.57
CA VAL A 263 9.55 2.88 19.14
C VAL A 263 9.05 4.31 19.10
N ASP A 264 9.32 5.05 20.17
CA ASP A 264 8.95 6.47 20.25
C ASP A 264 10.06 7.40 19.71
N THR A 265 11.28 6.87 19.57
CA THR A 265 12.43 7.58 19.02
C THR A 265 13.26 6.69 18.09
N SER A 266 14.27 7.28 17.45
CA SER A 266 15.27 6.56 16.65
C SER A 266 16.60 6.36 17.36
N GLU A 267 16.69 6.77 18.63
CA GLU A 267 17.95 6.71 19.40
C GLU A 267 18.35 5.26 19.68
N ASP A 268 17.36 4.38 19.86
CA ASP A 268 17.56 2.96 20.12
C ASP A 268 17.85 2.13 18.86
N PHE A 269 17.88 2.74 17.67
CA PHE A 269 18.22 2.03 16.45
C PHE A 269 19.71 1.66 16.45
N ASP A 270 20.05 0.38 16.39
CA ASP A 270 21.44 -0.09 16.38
C ASP A 270 22.09 0.09 14.98
N TRP A 271 22.67 1.27 14.76
CA TRP A 271 23.47 1.58 13.57
C TRP A 271 24.74 0.72 13.45
N GLY A 272 25.25 0.21 14.57
CA GLY A 272 26.40 -0.70 14.59
C GLY A 272 26.02 -2.07 14.03
N LEU A 273 24.86 -2.60 14.43
CA LEU A 273 24.28 -3.82 13.87
C LEU A 273 23.99 -3.65 12.38
N LEU A 274 23.38 -2.53 11.97
CA LEU A 274 23.16 -2.24 10.56
C LEU A 274 24.47 -2.34 9.76
N ARG A 275 25.54 -1.71 10.25
CA ARG A 275 26.86 -1.80 9.60
C ARG A 275 27.36 -3.24 9.52
N ARG A 276 27.34 -3.99 10.63
CA ARG A 276 27.85 -5.37 10.69
C ARG A 276 27.14 -6.26 9.66
N VAL A 277 25.81 -6.26 9.67
CA VAL A 277 25.00 -7.09 8.78
C VAL A 277 25.29 -6.75 7.31
N PHE A 278 25.39 -5.47 6.94
CA PHE A 278 25.68 -5.10 5.55
C PHE A 278 27.12 -5.38 5.13
N VAL A 279 28.09 -5.18 6.03
CA VAL A 279 29.49 -5.52 5.74
C VAL A 279 29.64 -7.01 5.48
N GLU A 280 28.92 -7.86 6.21
CA GLU A 280 29.01 -9.31 6.08
C GLU A 280 28.34 -9.86 4.82
N HIS A 281 27.18 -9.31 4.42
CA HIS A 281 26.33 -9.91 3.39
C HIS A 281 26.26 -9.13 2.07
N VAL A 282 26.70 -7.87 2.05
CA VAL A 282 26.54 -6.99 0.88
C VAL A 282 27.88 -6.49 0.34
N LEU A 283 28.95 -6.51 1.14
CA LEU A 283 30.26 -6.03 0.72
C LEU A 283 31.23 -7.19 0.45
N ASP A 284 32.14 -6.99 -0.49
CA ASP A 284 33.29 -7.86 -0.71
C ASP A 284 34.44 -7.54 0.27
N ALA A 285 35.55 -8.27 0.13
CA ALA A 285 36.74 -8.08 0.97
C ALA A 285 37.41 -6.71 0.84
N ASN A 286 37.13 -5.97 -0.24
CA ASN A 286 37.64 -4.61 -0.48
C ASN A 286 36.68 -3.53 0.06
N GLY A 287 35.49 -3.92 0.52
CA GLY A 287 34.44 -3.01 0.95
C GLY A 287 33.58 -2.49 -0.20
N ASP A 288 33.69 -3.08 -1.39
CA ASP A 288 32.85 -2.78 -2.54
C ASP A 288 31.55 -3.60 -2.49
N PRO A 289 30.39 -3.05 -2.89
CA PRO A 289 29.16 -3.83 -2.94
C PRO A 289 29.28 -5.01 -3.91
N LEU A 290 28.76 -6.17 -3.52
CA LEU A 290 28.66 -7.34 -4.39
C LEU A 290 27.90 -6.99 -5.69
N PRO A 291 28.37 -7.47 -6.87
CA PRO A 291 27.87 -7.03 -8.17
C PRO A 291 26.48 -7.58 -8.51
N ASP A 292 25.90 -8.42 -7.65
CA ASP A 292 24.65 -9.13 -7.90
C ASP A 292 23.43 -8.21 -8.03
N TRP A 293 23.51 -6.98 -7.51
CA TRP A 293 22.40 -6.03 -7.54
C TRP A 293 22.83 -4.59 -7.87
N PRO A 294 21.94 -3.81 -8.53
CA PRO A 294 22.20 -2.41 -8.88
C PRO A 294 22.02 -1.48 -7.67
N TRP A 295 22.96 -1.54 -6.73
CA TRP A 295 22.98 -0.70 -5.53
C TRP A 295 23.12 0.79 -5.88
N GLN A 296 22.32 1.64 -5.23
CA GLN A 296 22.49 3.08 -5.32
C GLN A 296 23.60 3.55 -4.38
N LEU A 297 24.77 3.87 -4.93
CA LEU A 297 25.97 4.25 -4.17
C LEU A 297 26.04 5.74 -3.77
N THR A 298 24.97 6.49 -4.03
CA THR A 298 24.84 7.86 -3.54
C THR A 298 24.79 7.90 -2.01
N PRO A 299 25.47 8.86 -1.35
CA PRO A 299 25.45 8.94 0.11
C PRO A 299 24.03 9.03 0.68
N ALA A 300 23.80 8.34 1.80
CA ALA A 300 22.59 8.56 2.57
C ALA A 300 22.57 9.99 3.12
N ASN A 301 21.37 10.54 3.29
CA ASN A 301 21.22 11.91 3.80
C ASN A 301 20.10 11.99 4.87
N PRO A 302 20.31 11.41 6.06
CA PRO A 302 19.35 11.53 7.16
C PRO A 302 19.16 13.01 7.54
N ARG A 303 17.89 13.44 7.53
CA ARG A 303 17.56 14.86 7.74
C ARG A 303 17.58 15.24 9.21
N HIS A 304 17.10 14.37 10.10
CA HIS A 304 17.04 14.67 11.53
C HIS A 304 18.44 14.68 12.16
N PRO A 305 18.76 15.61 13.10
CA PRO A 305 20.08 15.67 13.73
C PRO A 305 20.54 14.37 14.40
N VAL A 306 19.62 13.67 15.09
CA VAL A 306 19.90 12.39 15.77
C VAL A 306 20.32 11.33 14.75
N ASP A 307 19.46 11.03 13.76
CA ASP A 307 19.77 10.08 12.68
C ASP A 307 21.08 10.44 11.95
N ARG A 308 21.32 11.74 11.71
CA ARG A 308 22.53 12.22 11.03
C ARG A 308 23.79 12.00 11.87
N ALA A 309 23.72 12.23 13.17
CA ALA A 309 24.85 12.00 14.07
C ALA A 309 25.20 10.51 14.15
N ALA A 310 24.18 9.65 14.28
CA ALA A 310 24.37 8.21 14.33
C ALA A 310 24.90 7.64 13.00
N TRP A 311 24.37 8.11 11.86
CA TRP A 311 24.91 7.77 10.53
C TRP A 311 26.38 8.19 10.37
N LYS A 312 26.76 9.39 10.81
CA LYS A 312 28.16 9.83 10.78
C LYS A 312 29.07 8.92 11.60
N ALA A 313 28.66 8.59 12.83
CA ALA A 313 29.42 7.68 13.68
C ALA A 313 29.58 6.28 13.03
N MET A 314 28.54 5.77 12.38
CA MET A 314 28.58 4.50 11.63
C MET A 314 29.59 4.55 10.47
N VAL A 315 29.62 5.66 9.71
CA VAL A 315 30.59 5.88 8.63
C VAL A 315 32.01 6.04 9.17
N GLU A 316 32.21 6.79 10.25
CA GLU A 316 33.51 6.96 10.92
C GLU A 316 34.05 5.62 11.45
N ALA A 317 33.16 4.71 11.84
CA ALA A 317 33.50 3.35 12.23
C ALA A 317 33.76 2.40 11.03
N GLY A 318 33.89 2.93 9.81
CA GLY A 318 34.23 2.19 8.60
C GLY A 318 33.04 1.70 7.78
N GLY A 319 31.84 2.19 8.04
CA GLY A 319 30.66 1.84 7.25
C GLY A 319 30.55 2.60 5.91
N PRO A 320 29.86 2.05 4.90
CA PRO A 320 29.70 2.70 3.61
C PRO A 320 28.85 3.98 3.68
N LYS A 321 29.25 5.04 2.96
CA LYS A 321 28.51 6.31 2.95
C LYS A 321 27.10 6.21 2.35
N TRP A 322 26.85 5.22 1.49
CA TRP A 322 25.56 4.99 0.85
C TRP A 322 24.58 4.18 1.72
N LEU A 323 25.06 3.56 2.80
CA LEU A 323 24.24 2.85 3.79
C LEU A 323 23.57 3.85 4.74
N GLY A 324 22.35 3.54 5.19
CA GLY A 324 21.54 4.40 6.05
C GLY A 324 20.40 5.14 5.33
N LYS A 325 19.96 4.62 4.18
CA LYS A 325 18.78 5.13 3.47
C LYS A 325 17.52 4.61 4.16
N GLY A 326 16.55 5.50 4.41
CA GLY A 326 15.30 5.18 5.09
C GLY A 326 14.76 6.35 5.90
N PHE A 327 14.09 6.04 7.02
CA PHE A 327 13.45 7.00 7.90
C PHE A 327 13.70 6.66 9.38
N GLY A 328 13.81 7.66 10.24
CA GLY A 328 14.02 7.48 11.68
C GLY A 328 13.15 8.43 12.49
N MET A 329 13.77 9.36 13.22
CA MET A 329 13.11 10.17 14.26
C MET A 329 11.78 10.79 13.83
N ALA A 330 11.71 11.35 12.62
CA ALA A 330 10.53 12.04 12.14
C ALA A 330 9.31 11.10 11.95
N VAL A 331 9.55 9.82 11.67
CA VAL A 331 8.50 8.80 11.50
C VAL A 331 8.14 8.17 12.84
N ALA A 332 9.15 7.87 13.68
CA ALA A 332 8.95 7.35 15.04
C ALA A 332 8.06 8.27 15.89
N THR A 333 8.34 9.58 15.88
CA THR A 333 7.65 10.54 16.77
C THR A 333 6.30 11.03 16.26
N ARG A 334 5.99 10.90 14.97
CA ARG A 334 4.81 11.57 14.38
C ARG A 334 3.59 10.67 14.19
N ALA A 335 3.79 9.38 13.92
CA ALA A 335 2.66 8.53 13.55
C ALA A 335 2.96 7.03 13.69
N TYR A 336 4.02 6.53 13.05
CA TYR A 336 4.15 5.09 12.80
C TYR A 336 4.91 4.32 13.89
N ARG A 337 5.54 5.01 14.86
CA ARG A 337 6.35 4.41 15.93
C ARG A 337 7.39 3.42 15.40
N GLU A 338 8.06 3.82 14.32
CA GLU A 338 8.95 2.97 13.53
C GLU A 338 10.19 3.72 13.04
N CYS A 339 11.30 2.98 12.93
CA CYS A 339 12.52 3.40 12.26
C CYS A 339 12.97 2.31 11.28
N LEU A 340 13.47 2.71 10.12
CA LEU A 340 14.00 1.83 9.09
C LEU A 340 15.23 2.46 8.46
N PHE A 341 16.34 1.73 8.44
CA PHE A 341 17.55 2.14 7.73
C PHE A 341 18.20 0.97 7.02
N GLY A 342 18.73 1.24 5.83
CA GLY A 342 19.28 0.20 4.98
C GLY A 342 19.95 0.75 3.72
N ALA A 343 19.90 -0.05 2.67
CA ALA A 343 20.47 0.27 1.37
C ALA A 343 19.41 0.11 0.27
N ARG A 344 19.49 0.98 -0.73
CA ARG A 344 18.52 1.06 -1.81
C ARG A 344 19.12 0.52 -3.10
N MET A 345 18.37 -0.30 -3.81
CA MET A 345 18.61 -0.73 -5.18
C MET A 345 17.80 0.14 -6.15
N GLN A 346 18.21 0.15 -7.42
CA GLN A 346 17.43 0.74 -8.50
C GLN A 346 17.39 -0.24 -9.67
N LEU A 347 16.30 -0.99 -9.80
CA LEU A 347 16.12 -1.86 -10.95
C LEU A 347 15.91 -1.01 -12.21
N ALA A 348 16.19 -1.60 -13.38
CA ALA A 348 16.03 -0.89 -14.65
C ALA A 348 14.53 -0.68 -14.94
N PRO A 349 14.14 0.51 -15.43
CA PRO A 349 12.73 0.83 -15.72
C PRO A 349 12.14 0.01 -16.87
N THR A 350 13.00 -0.60 -17.69
CA THR A 350 12.61 -1.39 -18.86
C THR A 350 12.45 -2.88 -18.56
N LEU A 351 12.65 -3.31 -17.31
CA LEU A 351 12.37 -4.69 -16.92
C LEU A 351 10.88 -4.96 -16.99
N THR A 352 10.55 -6.18 -17.36
CA THR A 352 9.21 -6.76 -17.24
C THR A 352 8.89 -7.09 -15.78
N LEU A 353 7.60 -7.25 -15.44
CA LEU A 353 7.22 -7.67 -14.09
C LEU A 353 7.75 -9.07 -13.75
N GLY A 354 7.86 -9.98 -14.72
CA GLY A 354 8.45 -11.30 -14.54
C GLY A 354 9.93 -11.21 -14.14
N GLU A 355 10.71 -10.37 -14.84
CA GLU A 355 12.12 -10.14 -14.49
C GLU A 355 12.26 -9.47 -13.11
N ILE A 356 11.40 -8.50 -12.79
CA ILE A 356 11.39 -7.87 -11.46
C ILE A 356 11.05 -8.89 -10.38
N ARG A 357 10.04 -9.73 -10.58
CA ARG A 357 9.68 -10.81 -9.65
C ARG A 357 10.88 -11.72 -9.39
N ASP A 358 11.59 -12.13 -10.43
CA ASP A 358 12.74 -13.02 -10.31
C ASP A 358 13.88 -12.37 -9.51
N GLU A 359 14.12 -11.06 -9.70
CA GLU A 359 15.05 -10.28 -8.87
C GLU A 359 14.60 -10.19 -7.40
N LEU A 360 13.31 -10.02 -7.13
CA LEU A 360 12.78 -9.98 -5.77
C LEU A 360 12.89 -11.34 -5.06
N LEU A 361 12.64 -12.45 -5.77
CA LEU A 361 12.83 -13.80 -5.23
C LEU A 361 14.30 -14.07 -4.88
N ARG A 362 15.25 -13.54 -5.67
CA ARG A 362 16.69 -13.63 -5.37
C ARG A 362 17.09 -12.89 -4.08
N LEU A 363 16.27 -11.97 -3.56
CA LEU A 363 16.53 -11.26 -2.30
C LEU A 363 16.22 -12.11 -1.05
N GLU A 364 15.42 -13.17 -1.16
CA GLU A 364 15.03 -13.95 0.00
C GLU A 364 16.22 -14.59 0.74
N PRO A 365 17.16 -15.29 0.07
CA PRO A 365 18.34 -15.84 0.74
C PRO A 365 19.17 -14.77 1.46
N LEU A 366 19.25 -13.57 0.89
CA LEU A 366 19.95 -12.44 1.50
C LEU A 366 19.23 -11.99 2.80
N VAL A 367 17.91 -11.82 2.77
CA VAL A 367 17.12 -11.45 3.95
C VAL A 367 17.27 -12.49 5.07
N LEU A 368 17.21 -13.77 4.74
CA LEU A 368 17.36 -14.86 5.70
C LEU A 368 18.77 -14.89 6.31
N ALA A 369 19.82 -14.71 5.49
CA ALA A 369 21.21 -14.68 5.98
C ALA A 369 21.47 -13.46 6.89
N MET A 370 20.94 -12.30 6.51
CA MET A 370 20.99 -11.09 7.32
C MET A 370 20.23 -11.29 8.66
N SER A 371 19.06 -11.95 8.63
CA SER A 371 18.27 -12.25 9.84
C SER A 371 19.05 -13.16 10.79
N ALA A 372 19.67 -14.23 10.28
CA ALA A 372 20.49 -15.13 11.08
C ALA A 372 21.68 -14.41 11.76
N THR A 373 22.24 -13.40 11.11
CA THR A 373 23.32 -12.57 11.67
C THR A 373 22.83 -11.65 12.78
N VAL A 374 21.62 -11.09 12.63
CA VAL A 374 20.96 -10.34 13.69
C VAL A 374 20.72 -11.25 14.90
N ASP A 375 20.19 -12.45 14.69
CA ASP A 375 19.91 -13.41 15.76
C ASP A 375 21.18 -13.85 16.49
N ALA A 376 22.27 -14.09 15.76
CA ALA A 376 23.58 -14.41 16.34
C ALA A 376 24.21 -13.24 17.10
N SER A 377 23.77 -12.01 16.83
CA SER A 377 24.21 -10.78 17.51
C SER A 377 23.31 -10.39 18.69
N ALA A 378 22.20 -11.11 18.91
CA ALA A 378 21.29 -10.84 20.02
C ALA A 378 21.95 -11.19 21.37
N PRO A 379 21.80 -10.35 22.40
CA PRO A 379 22.41 -10.54 23.71
C PRO A 379 21.86 -11.72 24.52
#